data_AF-A0A2H0MU83-F1
#
_entry.id   AF-A0A2H0MU83-F1
#
_cell.length_a   1.000
_cell.length_b   1.000
_cell.length_c   1.000
_cell.angle_alpha   90.00
_cell.angle_beta   90.00
_cell.angle_gamma   90.00
#
_symmetry.space_group_name_H-M   'P 1'
#
loop_
_entity.id
_entity.type
_entity.pdbx_description
1 polymer ?
#
loop_
_entity_poly.entity_id
_entity_poly.type
_entity_poly.pdbx_seq_one_letter_code
_entity_poly.pdbx_strand_id
1 'polypeptide(L)'
;MTGYLVSITCLGYMAFYLYIQMGQLDRIVRTMNPQTLSVEQMTVLQERVTRSTEQLQNEMIGLAIFGGVVSVIGAFYTFNLVIRPLNRMIEYASSRGKTPMPEFKSNTELKQLTTEITLLTEQLKADRGSNPL
;
A
#
# COMPACT_ATOMS: atom_id res chain seq x y z
N MET A 1 -3.99 7.69 -7.84
CA MET A 1 -3.31 6.77 -8.80
C MET A 1 -2.02 6.18 -8.24
N THR A 2 -1.15 6.97 -7.61
CA THR A 2 0.16 6.51 -7.07
C THR A 2 0.06 5.37 -6.04
N GLY A 3 -0.96 5.39 -5.17
CA GLY A 3 -1.16 4.31 -4.17
C GLY A 3 -1.43 2.94 -4.78
N TYR A 4 -2.24 2.86 -5.86
CA TYR A 4 -2.48 1.62 -6.57
C TYR A 4 -1.23 1.11 -7.28
N LEU A 5 -0.42 2.03 -7.83
CA LEU A 5 0.82 1.69 -8.52
C LEU A 5 1.83 1.06 -7.55
N VAL A 6 1.95 1.60 -6.33
CA VAL A 6 2.80 1.03 -5.26
C VAL A 6 2.30 -0.35 -4.83
N SER A 7 0.99 -0.53 -4.64
CA SER A 7 0.44 -1.84 -4.28
C SER A 7 0.69 -2.90 -5.36
N ILE A 8 0.50 -2.53 -6.64
CA ILE A 8 0.72 -3.43 -7.77
C ILE A 8 2.20 -3.81 -7.89
N THR A 9 3.13 -2.87 -7.70
CA THR A 9 4.57 -3.19 -7.76
C THR A 9 5.02 -4.07 -6.60
N CYS A 10 4.51 -3.86 -5.38
CA CYS A 10 4.78 -4.73 -4.24
C CYS A 10 4.26 -6.16 -4.48
N LEU A 11 3.04 -6.30 -4.99
CA LEU A 11 2.46 -7.62 -5.31
C LEU A 11 3.21 -8.31 -6.45
N GLY A 12 3.60 -7.56 -7.49
CA GLY A 12 4.40 -8.08 -8.59
C GLY A 12 5.79 -8.57 -8.15
N TYR A 13 6.47 -7.82 -7.28
CA TYR A 13 7.74 -8.24 -6.69
C TYR A 13 7.60 -9.53 -5.88
N MET A 14 6.59 -9.61 -5.00
CA MET A 14 6.30 -10.80 -4.20
C MET A 14 6.03 -12.04 -5.07
N ALA A 15 5.22 -11.88 -6.13
CA ALA A 15 4.92 -12.97 -7.06
C ALA A 15 6.18 -13.45 -7.80
N PHE A 16 7.03 -12.52 -8.26
CA PHE A 16 8.28 -12.85 -8.94
C PHE A 16 9.28 -13.55 -8.02
N TYR A 17 9.43 -13.06 -6.79
CA TYR A 17 10.28 -13.67 -5.78
C TYR A 17 9.84 -15.11 -5.44
N LEU A 18 8.54 -15.32 -5.20
CA LEU A 18 7.98 -16.66 -4.96
C LEU A 18 8.16 -17.59 -6.18
N TYR A 19 8.00 -17.07 -7.39
CA TYR A 19 8.21 -17.85 -8.62
C TYR A 19 9.64 -18.40 -8.72
N ILE A 20 10.65 -17.57 -8.45
CA ILE A 20 12.07 -18.00 -8.47
C ILE A 20 12.30 -19.09 -7.41
N GLN A 21 11.84 -18.85 -6.18
CA GLN A 21 12.01 -19.77 -5.05
C GLN A 21 11.36 -21.13 -5.30
N MET A 22 10.13 -21.14 -5.82
CA MET A 22 9.41 -22.37 -6.19
C MET A 22 10.13 -23.14 -7.31
N GLY A 23 10.74 -22.44 -8.28
CA GLY A 23 11.55 -23.08 -9.31
C GLY A 23 12.83 -23.74 -8.79
N GLN A 24 13.43 -23.21 -7.71
CA GLN A 24 14.57 -23.85 -7.04
C GLN A 24 14.14 -25.12 -6.30
N LEU A 25 13.01 -25.07 -5.59
CA LEU A 25 12.43 -26.24 -4.93
C LEU A 25 12.05 -27.34 -5.93
N ASP A 26 11.38 -27.00 -7.03
CA ASP A 26 11.00 -27.96 -8.07
C ASP A 26 12.22 -28.69 -8.67
N ARG A 27 13.35 -27.99 -8.88
CA ARG A 27 14.60 -28.61 -9.35
C ARG A 27 15.18 -29.62 -8.35
N ILE A 28 15.11 -29.33 -7.06
CA ILE A 28 15.56 -30.25 -6.00
C ILE A 28 14.61 -31.44 -5.89
N VAL A 29 13.30 -31.22 -6.03
CA VAL A 29 12.31 -32.31 -5.98
C VAL A 29 12.43 -33.22 -7.20
N ARG A 30 12.67 -32.67 -8.40
CA ARG A 30 12.83 -33.47 -9.63
C ARG A 30 14.06 -34.37 -9.65
N THR A 31 15.06 -34.13 -8.80
CA THR A 31 16.18 -35.06 -8.64
C THR A 31 15.83 -36.22 -7.70
N MET A 32 14.65 -36.24 -7.07
CA MET A 32 14.12 -37.41 -6.35
C MET A 32 13.70 -38.50 -7.32
N ASN A 33 14.55 -39.52 -7.51
CA ASN A 33 14.11 -40.81 -8.03
C ASN A 33 14.14 -41.85 -6.90
N PRO A 34 12.99 -42.14 -6.26
CA PRO A 34 12.92 -43.07 -5.13
C PRO A 34 13.29 -44.52 -5.52
N GLN A 35 13.35 -44.84 -6.81
CA GLN A 35 13.74 -46.18 -7.30
C GLN A 35 15.25 -46.34 -7.53
N THR A 36 16.02 -45.24 -7.60
CA THR A 36 17.47 -45.27 -7.90
C THR A 36 18.34 -44.57 -6.87
N LEU A 37 17.76 -43.85 -5.91
CA LEU A 37 18.51 -43.14 -4.88
C LEU A 37 18.92 -44.09 -3.74
N SER A 38 20.19 -44.02 -3.33
CA SER A 38 20.61 -44.66 -2.07
C SER A 38 20.00 -43.92 -0.87
N VAL A 39 19.89 -44.61 0.27
CA VAL A 39 19.39 -44.02 1.52
C VAL A 39 20.16 -42.76 1.91
N GLU A 40 21.47 -42.75 1.67
CA GLU A 40 22.36 -41.64 1.99
C GLU A 40 22.13 -40.42 1.06
N GLN A 41 21.83 -40.65 -0.22
CA GLN A 41 21.46 -39.57 -1.14
C GLN A 41 20.08 -38.99 -0.81
N MET A 42 19.16 -39.84 -0.33
CA MET A 42 17.83 -39.41 0.13
C MET A 42 17.94 -38.51 1.36
N THR A 43 18.78 -38.85 2.34
CA THR A 43 19.01 -38.02 3.54
C THR A 43 19.64 -36.67 3.20
N VAL A 44 20.63 -36.64 2.31
CA VAL A 44 21.27 -35.38 1.86
C VAL A 44 20.26 -34.50 1.12
N LEU A 45 19.37 -35.09 0.33
CA LEU A 45 18.37 -34.33 -0.40
C LEU A 45 17.29 -33.78 0.54
N GLN A 46 16.84 -34.58 1.51
CA GLN A 46 15.91 -34.15 2.54
C GLN A 46 16.47 -32.95 3.32
N GLU A 47 17.74 -33.02 3.73
CA GLU A 47 18.42 -31.94 4.43
C GLU A 47 18.47 -30.65 3.58
N ARG A 48 18.74 -30.76 2.27
CA ARG A 48 18.75 -29.61 1.36
C ARG A 48 17.37 -28.99 1.19
N VAL A 49 16.33 -29.81 1.06
CA VAL A 49 14.93 -29.33 0.97
C VAL A 49 14.55 -28.62 2.26
N THR A 50 14.77 -29.26 3.41
CA THR A 50 14.45 -28.68 4.73
C THR A 50 15.16 -27.35 4.93
N ARG A 51 16.47 -27.28 4.68
CA ARG A 51 17.24 -26.05 4.81
C ARG A 51 16.77 -24.95 3.85
N SER A 52 16.41 -25.29 2.62
CA SER A 52 15.88 -24.33 1.65
C SER A 52 14.51 -23.81 2.07
N THR A 53 13.63 -24.66 2.59
CA THR A 53 12.32 -24.26 3.11
C THR A 53 12.44 -23.38 4.36
N GLU A 54 13.35 -23.70 5.28
CA GLU A 54 13.60 -22.89 6.48
C GLU A 54 14.13 -21.50 6.14
N GLN A 55 15.07 -21.41 5.18
CA GLN A 55 15.56 -20.13 4.69
C GLN A 55 14.43 -19.30 4.08
N LEU A 56 13.62 -19.92 3.23
CA LEU A 56 12.43 -19.31 2.65
C LEU A 56 11.45 -18.77 3.68
N GLN A 57 11.19 -19.57 4.72
CA GLN A 57 10.30 -19.19 5.81
C GLN A 57 10.84 -17.96 6.56
N ASN A 58 12.14 -17.95 6.87
CA ASN A 58 12.79 -16.83 7.55
C ASN A 58 12.77 -15.55 6.69
N GLU A 59 13.02 -15.65 5.39
CA GLU A 59 12.96 -14.52 4.47
C GLU A 59 11.52 -13.98 4.35
N MET A 60 10.51 -14.86 4.27
CA MET A 60 9.09 -14.45 4.26
C MET A 60 8.67 -13.76 5.56
N ILE A 61 9.13 -14.25 6.72
CA ILE A 61 8.85 -13.61 8.02
C ILE A 61 9.47 -12.20 8.04
N GLY A 62 10.72 -12.05 7.58
CA GLY A 62 11.38 -10.75 7.49
C GLY A 62 10.62 -9.78 6.58
N LEU A 63 10.20 -10.23 5.40
CA LEU A 63 9.39 -9.45 4.47
C LEU A 63 8.02 -9.07 5.05
N ALA A 64 7.36 -9.98 5.77
CA ALA A 64 6.05 -9.74 6.38
C ALA A 64 6.15 -8.67 7.50
N ILE A 65 7.19 -8.75 8.34
CA ILE A 65 7.44 -7.75 9.38
C ILE A 65 7.70 -6.38 8.74
N PHE A 66 8.60 -6.32 7.75
CA PHE A 66 8.91 -5.07 7.05
C PHE A 66 7.68 -4.48 6.37
N GLY A 67 6.92 -5.30 5.64
CA GLY A 67 5.66 -4.91 4.99
C GLY A 67 4.63 -4.40 5.99
N GLY A 68 4.51 -5.06 7.16
CA GLY A 68 3.63 -4.63 8.25
C GLY A 68 3.99 -3.24 8.78
N VAL A 69 5.27 -2.98 9.05
CA VAL A 69 5.74 -1.67 9.51
C VAL A 69 5.46 -0.58 8.48
N VAL A 70 5.82 -0.82 7.22
CA VAL A 70 5.58 0.13 6.12
C VAL A 70 4.08 0.40 5.94
N SER A 71 3.23 -0.62 6.07
CA SER A 71 1.78 -0.49 5.97
C SER A 71 1.20 0.39 7.08
N VAL A 72 1.62 0.20 8.32
CA VAL A 72 1.18 1.03 9.46
C VAL A 72 1.60 2.49 9.27
N ILE A 73 2.83 2.74 8.85
CA ILE A 73 3.33 4.10 8.57
C ILE A 73 2.52 4.71 7.42
N GLY A 74 2.31 3.96 6.34
CA GLY A 74 1.50 4.39 5.20
C GLY A 74 0.07 4.76 5.60
N ALA A 75 -0.58 3.93 6.41
CA ALA A 75 -1.92 4.20 6.94
C ALA A 75 -1.95 5.49 7.79
N PHE A 76 -0.95 5.71 8.63
CA PHE A 76 -0.83 6.92 9.42
C PHE A 76 -0.66 8.18 8.55
N TYR A 77 0.15 8.10 7.50
CA TYR A 77 0.31 9.17 6.51
C TYR A 77 -0.99 9.45 5.76
N THR A 78 -1.67 8.42 5.26
CA THR A 78 -2.96 8.55 4.59
C THR A 78 -4.01 9.18 5.50
N PHE A 79 -4.07 8.75 6.76
CA PHE A 79 -5.02 9.31 7.71
C PHE A 79 -4.78 10.81 7.94
N ASN A 80 -3.53 11.20 8.19
CA ASN A 80 -3.22 12.60 8.52
C ASN A 80 -3.24 13.55 7.32
N LEU A 81 -2.84 13.09 6.14
CA LEU A 81 -2.72 13.95 4.95
C LEU A 81 -3.97 13.95 4.06
N VAL A 82 -4.81 12.91 4.13
CA VAL A 82 -5.96 12.76 3.24
C VAL A 82 -7.26 12.72 4.04
N ILE A 83 -7.44 11.74 4.93
CA ILE A 83 -8.73 11.51 5.60
C ILE A 83 -9.09 12.68 6.54
N ARG A 84 -8.17 13.04 7.45
CA ARG A 84 -8.43 14.10 8.43
C ARG A 84 -8.71 15.45 7.76
N PRO A 85 -7.96 15.89 6.74
CA PRO A 85 -8.28 17.12 6.03
C PRO A 85 -9.60 17.06 5.24
N LEU A 86 -9.93 15.93 4.61
CA LEU A 86 -11.23 15.74 3.94
C LEU A 86 -12.41 15.87 4.91
N ASN A 87 -12.32 15.28 6.10
CA ASN A 87 -13.36 15.42 7.13
C ASN A 87 -13.57 16.90 7.53
N ARG A 88 -12.49 17.68 7.63
CA ARG A 88 -12.59 19.13 7.87
C ARG A 88 -13.25 19.88 6.72
N MET A 89 -13.04 19.48 5.47
CA MET A 89 -13.74 20.06 4.32
C MET A 89 -15.24 19.73 4.35
N ILE A 90 -15.61 18.52 4.77
CA ILE A 90 -17.01 18.12 4.96
C ILE A 90 -17.66 18.98 6.05
N GLU A 91 -16.97 19.23 7.17
CA GLU A 91 -17.44 20.13 8.23
C GLU A 91 -17.58 21.58 7.74
N TYR A 92 -16.63 22.08 6.95
CA TYR A 92 -16.71 23.39 6.30
C TYR A 92 -17.95 23.51 5.41
N ALA A 93 -18.19 22.54 4.53
CA ALA A 93 -19.35 22.53 3.65
C ALA A 93 -20.66 22.43 4.46
N SER A 94 -20.71 21.54 5.45
CA SER A 94 -21.89 21.30 6.30
C SER A 94 -22.25 22.53 7.14
N SER A 95 -21.25 23.28 7.60
CA SER A 95 -21.47 24.52 8.36
C SER A 95 -21.75 25.76 7.48
N ARG A 96 -21.89 25.59 6.16
CA ARG A 96 -22.02 26.66 5.17
C ARG A 96 -20.87 27.69 5.25
N GLY A 97 -19.65 27.23 5.52
CA GLY A 97 -18.46 28.05 5.61
C GLY A 97 -18.36 28.90 6.88
N LYS A 98 -19.06 28.50 7.96
CA LYS A 98 -18.91 29.13 9.29
C LYS A 98 -17.67 28.66 10.04
N THR A 99 -17.11 27.51 9.66
CA THR A 99 -15.81 27.03 10.15
C THR A 99 -14.68 27.47 9.22
N PRO A 100 -13.43 27.58 9.71
CA PRO A 100 -12.29 27.91 8.85
C PRO A 100 -12.00 26.79 7.85
N MET A 101 -11.60 27.18 6.64
CA MET A 101 -11.19 26.25 5.59
C MET A 101 -9.89 25.54 6.02
N PRO A 102 -9.77 24.21 5.86
CA PRO A 102 -8.54 23.51 6.21
C PRO A 102 -7.36 23.95 5.33
N GLU A 103 -6.21 24.21 5.94
CA GLU A 103 -4.95 24.44 5.21
C GLU A 103 -4.25 23.12 4.87
N PHE A 104 -3.88 22.95 3.60
CA PHE A 104 -3.18 21.76 3.10
C PHE A 104 -1.72 22.09 2.80
N LYS A 105 -0.81 21.57 3.63
CA LYS A 105 0.64 21.81 3.47
C LYS A 105 1.31 21.02 2.35
N SER A 106 0.89 19.78 2.10
CA SER A 106 1.66 18.83 1.27
C SER A 106 0.86 18.08 0.20
N ASN A 107 -0.47 18.16 0.21
CA ASN A 107 -1.31 17.50 -0.79
C ASN A 107 -1.77 18.53 -1.82
N THR A 108 -1.19 18.48 -3.02
CA THR A 108 -1.42 19.46 -4.10
C THR A 108 -2.84 19.37 -4.62
N GLU A 109 -3.39 18.17 -4.76
CA GLU A 109 -4.75 17.92 -5.25
C GLU A 109 -5.81 18.45 -4.29
N LEU A 110 -5.66 18.20 -2.98
CA LEU A 110 -6.58 18.73 -1.97
C LEU A 110 -6.44 20.25 -1.82
N LYS A 111 -5.22 20.78 -1.99
CA LYS A 111 -5.00 22.24 -2.04
C LYS A 111 -5.74 22.87 -3.21
N GLN A 112 -5.62 22.29 -4.41
CA GLN A 112 -6.36 22.74 -5.59
C GLN A 112 -7.87 22.67 -5.36
N LEU A 113 -8.38 21.56 -4.84
CA LEU A 113 -9.80 21.40 -4.52
C LEU A 113 -10.31 22.48 -3.55
N THR A 114 -9.50 22.82 -2.56
CA THR A 114 -9.81 23.85 -1.56
C THR A 114 -9.88 25.24 -2.17
N THR A 115 -8.93 25.56 -3.05
CA THR A 115 -8.95 26.81 -3.82
C THR A 115 -10.22 26.92 -4.66
N GLU A 116 -10.56 25.88 -5.42
CA GLU A 116 -11.76 25.86 -6.28
C GLU A 116 -13.05 26.02 -5.47
N ILE A 117 -13.19 25.33 -4.33
CA ILE A 117 -14.36 25.49 -3.44
C ILE A 117 -14.44 26.91 -2.87
N THR A 118 -13.29 27.52 -2.56
CA THR A 118 -13.25 28.90 -2.04
C THR A 118 -13.73 29.88 -3.09
N LEU A 119 -13.21 29.79 -4.33
CA LEU A 119 -13.64 30.61 -5.46
C LEU A 119 -15.14 30.46 -5.74
N LEU A 120 -15.66 29.22 -5.75
CA LEU A 120 -17.09 28.96 -5.93
C LEU A 120 -17.93 29.57 -4.81
N THR A 121 -17.47 29.47 -3.56
CA THR A 121 -18.16 30.03 -2.39
C THR A 121 -18.22 31.55 -2.46
N GLU A 122 -17.16 32.20 -2.93
CA GLU A 122 -17.11 33.66 -3.14
C GLU A 122 -18.03 34.10 -4.28
N GLN A 123 -18.03 33.39 -5.41
CA GLN A 123 -18.96 33.65 -6.53
C GLN A 123 -20.42 33.55 -6.08
N LEU A 124 -20.79 32.50 -5.34
CA LEU A 124 -22.14 32.32 -4.82
C LEU A 124 -22.56 33.38 -3.79
N LYS A 125 -21.61 33.91 -3.01
CA LYS A 125 -21.87 35.04 -2.11
C LYS A 125 -22.08 36.34 -2.89
N ALA A 126 -21.28 36.58 -3.93
CA ALA A 126 -21.42 37.74 -4.80
C ALA A 126 -22.77 37.72 -5.54
N ASP A 127 -23.16 36.58 -6.11
CA ASP A 127 -24.46 36.40 -6.78
C ASP A 127 -25.67 36.56 -5.84
N ARG A 128 -25.52 36.19 -4.56
CA ARG A 128 -26.54 36.46 -3.54
C ARG A 128 -26.62 37.92 -3.13
N GLY A 129 -25.51 38.64 -3.18
CA GLY A 129 -25.45 40.07 -2.83
C GLY A 129 -25.88 40.99 -3.97
N SER A 130 -25.78 40.55 -5.22
CA SER A 130 -26.16 41.30 -6.43
C SER A 130 -27.64 41.16 -6.82
N ASN A 131 -28.42 40.34 -6.11
CA ASN A 131 -29.87 40.22 -6.29
C ASN A 131 -30.61 40.85 -5.09
N PRO A 132 -30.80 42.19 -5.07
CA PRO A 132 -31.63 42.83 -4.07
C PRO A 132 -33.10 42.52 -4.40
N LEU A 133 -33.73 41.71 -3.55
CA LEU A 133 -35.18 41.80 -3.36
C LEU A 133 -35.49 43.06 -2.56
#